data_AF-A0A2V6WS39-F1
#
_entry.id   AF-A0A2V6WS39-F1
#
_cell.length_a   1.000
_cell.length_b   1.000
_cell.length_c   1.000
_cell.angle_alpha   90.00
_cell.angle_beta   90.00
_cell.angle_gamma   90.00
#
_symmetry.space_group_name_H-M   'P 1'
#
loop_
_entity.id
_entity.type
_entity.pdbx_description
1 polymer ?
#
loop_
_entity_poly.entity_id
_entity_poly.type
_entity_poly.pdbx_seq_one_letter_code
_entity_poly.pdbx_strand_id
1 'polypeptide(L)'
;DIYVAHKQPNGEWAKAENLGPNVNSQYVDHCFMPSGIPGQENVSVFISIRPREPGGAPSPDVYTSTLERGVWQPATRLDSKVLDSIGFKCRINAVAKDGLVLGVASVHDFGKFHKMVFLRYEPSTNQWKGPIVEAPFNLPNVDGACPQFTADGDKMIWSSGQDRGPGPISGSDGSGSVYDLFWLKTSDVVAYYRAKARLT
;
A
#
# COMPACT_ATOMS: atom_id res chain seq x y z
N ASP A 1 -15.40 2.20 -6.30
CA ASP A 1 -15.08 3.37 -7.14
C ASP A 1 -14.37 4.44 -6.36
N ILE A 2 -13.41 5.06 -7.04
CA ILE A 2 -12.56 6.14 -6.59
C ILE A 2 -13.08 7.44 -7.21
N TYR A 3 -13.22 8.45 -6.36
CA TYR A 3 -13.67 9.80 -6.71
C TYR A 3 -12.64 10.82 -6.23
N VAL A 4 -12.58 11.97 -6.89
CA VAL A 4 -11.71 13.10 -6.53
C VAL A 4 -12.55 14.36 -6.31
N ALA A 5 -12.20 15.15 -5.30
CA ALA A 5 -12.72 16.49 -5.10
C ALA A 5 -11.56 17.47 -5.04
N HIS A 6 -11.74 18.66 -5.60
CA HIS A 6 -10.72 19.71 -5.62
C HIS A 6 -11.11 20.84 -4.66
N LYS A 7 -10.15 21.29 -3.85
CA LYS A 7 -10.34 22.50 -3.04
C LYS A 7 -10.21 23.73 -3.93
N GLN A 8 -11.23 24.57 -3.90
CA GLN A 8 -11.33 25.79 -4.69
C GLN A 8 -10.54 26.94 -4.04
N PRO A 9 -10.19 28.00 -4.80
CA PRO A 9 -9.47 29.16 -4.26
C PRO A 9 -10.18 29.86 -3.10
N ASN A 10 -11.50 29.77 -3.03
CA ASN A 10 -12.31 30.31 -1.92
C ASN A 10 -12.24 29.46 -0.63
N GLY A 11 -11.52 28.33 -0.65
CA GLY A 11 -11.35 27.43 0.49
C GLY A 11 -12.38 26.30 0.58
N GLU A 12 -13.41 26.29 -0.28
CA GLU A 12 -14.46 25.26 -0.29
C GLU A 12 -14.04 24.05 -1.13
N TRP A 13 -14.62 22.88 -0.86
CA TRP A 13 -14.41 21.69 -1.69
C TRP A 13 -15.47 21.63 -2.80
N ALA A 14 -15.04 21.40 -4.04
CA ALA A 14 -15.92 21.07 -5.13
C ALA A 14 -16.61 19.71 -4.90
N LYS A 15 -17.70 19.47 -5.65
CA LYS A 15 -18.36 18.16 -5.67
C LYS A 15 -17.37 17.09 -6.15
N ALA A 16 -17.42 15.92 -5.54
CA ALA A 16 -16.57 14.80 -5.94
C ALA A 16 -16.98 14.26 -7.33
N GLU A 17 -15.99 13.98 -8.16
CA GLU A 17 -16.14 13.49 -9.53
C GLU A 17 -15.54 12.08 -9.65
N ASN A 18 -16.18 11.20 -10.42
CA ASN A 18 -15.70 9.84 -10.65
C ASN A 18 -14.42 9.90 -11.51
N LEU A 19 -13.36 9.18 -11.12
CA LEU A 19 -12.09 9.17 -11.88
C LEU A 19 -12.15 8.46 -13.24
N GLY A 20 -13.31 7.91 -13.60
CA GLY A 20 -13.56 7.31 -14.89
C GLY A 20 -12.92 5.93 -15.07
N PRO A 21 -13.09 5.33 -16.26
CA PRO A 21 -12.75 3.93 -16.53
C PRO A 21 -11.24 3.66 -16.63
N ASN A 22 -10.40 4.70 -16.65
CA ASN A 22 -8.95 4.52 -16.59
C ASN A 22 -8.50 4.07 -15.19
N VAL A 23 -9.20 4.48 -14.14
CA VAL A 23 -8.90 4.11 -12.75
C VAL A 23 -9.91 3.10 -12.24
N ASN A 24 -11.21 3.42 -12.37
CA ASN A 24 -12.29 2.57 -11.93
C ASN A 24 -12.55 1.43 -12.91
N SER A 25 -12.95 0.30 -12.37
CA SER A 25 -13.37 -0.89 -13.07
C SER A 25 -14.84 -1.19 -12.79
N GLN A 26 -15.37 -2.24 -13.41
CA GLN A 26 -16.69 -2.78 -13.04
C GLN A 26 -16.68 -3.52 -11.69
N TYR A 27 -15.53 -3.64 -11.03
CA TYR A 27 -15.33 -4.37 -9.79
C TYR A 27 -15.10 -3.41 -8.60
N VAL A 28 -14.67 -3.94 -7.45
CA VAL A 28 -14.42 -3.13 -6.25
C VAL A 28 -13.05 -2.47 -6.34
N ASP A 29 -13.04 -1.17 -6.61
CA ASP A 29 -11.85 -0.30 -6.54
C ASP A 29 -11.89 0.58 -5.28
N HIS A 30 -10.83 0.51 -4.47
CA HIS A 30 -10.73 1.18 -3.17
C HIS A 30 -9.28 1.42 -2.74
N CYS A 31 -9.10 2.01 -1.56
CA CYS A 31 -7.78 2.29 -0.98
C CYS A 31 -6.84 3.06 -1.91
N PHE A 32 -7.38 4.06 -2.62
CA PHE A 32 -6.57 4.98 -3.40
C PHE A 32 -5.62 5.75 -2.49
N MET A 33 -4.34 5.65 -2.79
CA MET A 33 -3.25 6.34 -2.12
C MET A 33 -2.51 7.17 -3.17
N PRO A 34 -2.61 8.50 -3.14
CA PRO A 34 -1.61 9.30 -3.84
C PRO A 34 -0.25 8.95 -3.21
N SER A 35 0.78 8.81 -4.03
CA SER A 35 2.09 8.34 -3.52
C SER A 35 2.69 9.29 -2.48
N GLY A 36 2.21 10.55 -2.39
CA GLY A 36 2.54 11.50 -1.32
C GLY A 36 4.00 11.97 -1.36
N ILE A 37 4.73 11.63 -2.41
CA ILE A 37 6.14 11.93 -2.58
C ILE A 37 6.27 13.30 -3.28
N PRO A 38 7.02 14.24 -2.69
CA PRO A 38 7.36 15.49 -3.36
C PRO A 38 7.99 15.24 -4.73
N GLY A 39 7.40 15.80 -5.78
CA GLY A 39 7.85 15.62 -7.17
C GLY A 39 7.44 14.31 -7.84
N GLN A 40 6.60 13.48 -7.21
CA GLN A 40 5.98 12.27 -7.82
C GLN A 40 4.46 12.23 -7.57
N GLU A 41 3.84 13.40 -7.43
CA GLU A 41 2.39 13.58 -7.22
C GLU A 41 1.54 12.94 -8.32
N ASN A 42 2.16 12.69 -9.47
CA ASN A 42 1.55 12.02 -10.60
C ASN A 42 1.45 10.50 -10.45
N VAL A 43 1.91 9.88 -9.36
CA VAL A 43 1.80 8.43 -9.18
C VAL A 43 0.87 8.08 -8.04
N SER A 44 0.01 7.10 -8.29
CA SER A 44 -0.90 6.54 -7.31
C SER A 44 -0.77 5.03 -7.20
N VAL A 45 -1.21 4.51 -6.06
CA VAL A 45 -1.48 3.09 -5.85
C VAL A 45 -2.90 2.94 -5.35
N PHE A 46 -3.61 1.92 -5.80
CA PHE A 46 -4.92 1.56 -5.25
C PHE A 46 -5.12 0.05 -5.30
N ILE A 47 -6.17 -0.43 -4.65
CA ILE A 47 -6.55 -1.85 -4.67
C ILE A 47 -7.77 -2.03 -5.56
N SER A 48 -7.67 -3.01 -6.45
CA SER A 48 -8.79 -3.47 -7.27
C SER A 48 -9.00 -4.96 -7.02
N ILE A 49 -10.23 -5.33 -6.65
CA ILE A 49 -10.62 -6.72 -6.42
C ILE A 49 -11.21 -7.27 -7.72
N ARG A 50 -10.36 -7.75 -8.62
CA ARG A 50 -10.77 -8.22 -9.94
C ARG A 50 -10.01 -9.45 -10.40
N PRO A 51 -10.57 -10.26 -11.31
CA PRO A 51 -9.87 -11.41 -11.88
C PRO A 51 -8.57 -10.98 -12.56
N ARG A 52 -7.51 -11.76 -12.37
CA ARG A 52 -6.23 -11.56 -13.09
C ARG A 52 -6.34 -11.88 -14.58
N GLU A 53 -7.24 -12.79 -14.92
CA GLU A 53 -7.52 -13.27 -16.28
C GLU A 53 -9.03 -13.47 -16.45
N PRO A 54 -9.58 -13.41 -17.68
CA PRO A 54 -10.99 -13.64 -17.94
C PRO A 54 -11.48 -14.99 -17.36
N GLY A 55 -12.58 -14.94 -16.60
CA GLY A 55 -13.16 -16.12 -15.95
C GLY A 55 -12.44 -16.58 -14.67
N GLY A 56 -11.35 -15.93 -14.27
CA GLY A 56 -10.66 -16.21 -13.02
C GLY A 56 -11.42 -15.73 -11.78
N ALA A 57 -11.02 -16.22 -10.61
CA ALA A 57 -11.52 -15.70 -9.33
C ALA A 57 -10.99 -14.27 -9.11
N PRO A 58 -11.81 -13.34 -8.60
CA PRO A 58 -11.34 -12.02 -8.19
C PRO A 58 -10.29 -12.11 -7.08
N SER A 59 -9.19 -11.37 -7.23
CA SER A 59 -8.16 -11.22 -6.21
C SER A 59 -7.95 -9.74 -5.88
N PRO A 60 -7.73 -9.38 -4.60
CA PRO A 60 -7.37 -8.01 -4.23
C PRO A 60 -5.92 -7.77 -4.60
N ASP A 61 -5.69 -7.13 -5.74
CA ASP A 61 -4.36 -6.82 -6.25
C ASP A 61 -4.07 -5.32 -6.23
N VAL A 62 -2.78 -5.02 -6.20
CA VAL A 62 -2.27 -3.65 -6.26
C VAL A 62 -2.29 -3.19 -7.71
N TYR A 63 -2.93 -2.06 -7.95
CA TYR A 63 -2.95 -1.38 -9.23
C TYR A 63 -2.29 -0.01 -9.12
N THR A 64 -1.66 0.39 -10.21
CA THR A 64 -0.96 1.66 -10.33
C THR A 64 -1.49 2.42 -11.52
N SER A 65 -1.58 3.74 -11.39
CA SER A 65 -1.88 4.64 -12.51
C SER A 65 -1.02 5.90 -12.38
N THR A 66 -0.70 6.50 -13.52
CA THR A 66 0.03 7.76 -13.63
C THR A 66 -0.93 8.88 -14.06
N LEU A 67 -0.76 10.06 -13.48
CA LEU A 67 -1.46 11.28 -13.87
C LEU A 67 -0.60 12.06 -14.87
N GLU A 68 -1.00 12.04 -16.14
CA GLU A 68 -0.26 12.72 -17.20
C GLU A 68 -1.08 13.89 -17.71
N ARG A 69 -0.55 15.11 -17.54
CA ARG A 69 -1.22 16.37 -17.96
C ARG A 69 -2.65 16.48 -17.41
N GLY A 70 -2.86 16.04 -16.16
CA GLY A 70 -4.17 16.08 -15.50
C GLY A 70 -5.09 14.91 -15.83
N VAL A 71 -4.63 13.91 -16.59
CA VAL A 71 -5.42 12.74 -16.98
C VAL A 71 -4.78 11.47 -16.45
N TRP A 72 -5.54 10.71 -15.65
CA TRP A 72 -5.10 9.38 -15.20
C TRP A 72 -5.01 8.43 -16.39
N GLN A 73 -3.88 7.75 -16.52
CA GLN A 73 -3.67 6.73 -17.53
C GLN A 73 -4.34 5.40 -17.11
N PRO A 74 -4.63 4.50 -18.06
CA PRO A 74 -5.21 3.19 -17.73
C PRO A 74 -4.40 2.47 -16.65
N ALA A 75 -5.07 2.04 -15.59
CA ALA A 75 -4.41 1.41 -14.46
C ALA A 75 -3.89 0.01 -14.82
N THR A 76 -2.68 -0.29 -14.35
CA THR A 76 -2.01 -1.58 -14.58
C THR A 76 -1.79 -2.30 -13.26
N ARG A 77 -1.93 -3.63 -13.26
CA ARG A 77 -1.59 -4.46 -12.09
C ARG A 77 -0.09 -4.37 -11.83
N LEU A 78 0.31 -4.20 -10.57
CA LEU A 78 1.70 -4.38 -10.15
C LEU A 78 2.02 -5.87 -10.11
N ASP A 79 2.65 -6.38 -11.16
CA ASP A 79 2.96 -7.81 -11.29
C ASP A 79 4.17 -8.21 -10.44
N SER A 80 3.97 -9.12 -9.48
CA SER A 80 5.05 -9.58 -8.59
C SER A 80 4.68 -10.88 -7.89
N LYS A 81 5.52 -11.92 -8.04
CA LYS A 81 5.35 -13.22 -7.38
C LYS A 81 5.21 -13.15 -5.84
N VAL A 82 5.81 -12.14 -5.20
CA VAL A 82 5.70 -11.95 -3.75
C VAL A 82 4.38 -11.26 -3.38
N LEU A 83 3.87 -10.41 -4.27
CA LEU A 83 2.51 -9.87 -4.16
C LEU A 83 1.47 -10.85 -4.71
N ASP A 84 1.82 -11.91 -5.42
CA ASP A 84 0.85 -12.78 -6.08
C ASP A 84 0.00 -13.63 -5.14
N SER A 85 0.21 -13.55 -3.81
CA SER A 85 -0.72 -14.11 -2.83
C SER A 85 -2.16 -13.75 -3.21
N ILE A 86 -3.00 -14.78 -3.29
CA ILE A 86 -4.44 -14.65 -3.58
C ILE A 86 -5.21 -14.09 -2.37
N GLY A 87 -4.57 -14.00 -1.20
CA GLY A 87 -5.15 -13.39 -0.03
C GLY A 87 -5.15 -11.87 -0.11
N PHE A 88 -5.46 -11.24 1.02
CA PHE A 88 -5.70 -9.80 1.09
C PHE A 88 -4.41 -8.98 0.92
N LYS A 89 -4.53 -7.84 0.24
CA LYS A 89 -3.52 -6.77 0.25
C LYS A 89 -4.20 -5.54 0.79
N CYS A 90 -3.58 -4.93 1.79
CA CYS A 90 -4.07 -3.67 2.34
C CYS A 90 -3.65 -2.51 1.42
N ARG A 91 -2.93 -1.53 1.96
CA ARG A 91 -2.48 -0.32 1.25
C ARG A 91 -0.99 -0.43 0.96
N ILE A 92 -0.53 0.25 -0.08
CA ILE A 92 0.88 0.61 -0.22
C ILE A 92 1.04 2.05 0.23
N ASN A 93 1.71 2.25 1.35
CA ASN A 93 2.09 3.58 1.82
C ASN A 93 3.54 3.82 1.47
N ALA A 94 3.90 5.08 1.20
CA ALA A 94 5.22 5.43 0.69
C ALA A 94 5.83 6.58 1.50
N VAL A 95 7.17 6.63 1.49
CA VAL A 95 7.94 7.75 2.00
C VAL A 95 9.13 8.01 1.09
N ALA A 96 9.47 9.28 0.88
CA ALA A 96 10.72 9.68 0.27
C ALA A 96 11.73 10.04 1.37
N LYS A 97 12.84 9.31 1.45
CA LYS A 97 13.88 9.51 2.45
C LYS A 97 15.23 9.09 1.89
N ASP A 98 16.24 9.92 2.12
CA ASP A 98 17.65 9.67 1.75
C ASP A 98 17.82 9.22 0.28
N GLY A 99 17.14 9.92 -0.65
CA GLY A 99 17.19 9.64 -2.09
C GLY A 99 16.44 8.38 -2.53
N LEU A 100 15.67 7.74 -1.65
CA LEU A 100 14.86 6.57 -1.93
C LEU A 100 13.37 6.90 -1.75
N VAL A 101 12.55 6.44 -2.67
CA VAL A 101 11.11 6.30 -2.43
C VAL A 101 10.86 4.85 -2.02
N LEU A 102 10.49 4.66 -0.75
CA LEU A 102 10.24 3.36 -0.15
C LEU A 102 8.74 3.19 0.10
N GLY A 103 8.19 2.11 -0.44
CA GLY A 103 6.83 1.66 -0.18
C GLY A 103 6.83 0.54 0.87
N VAL A 104 5.73 0.43 1.61
CA VAL A 104 5.44 -0.68 2.50
C VAL A 104 4.06 -1.23 2.20
N ALA A 105 3.96 -2.55 2.06
CA ALA A 105 2.72 -3.26 1.80
C ALA A 105 2.53 -4.40 2.79
N SER A 106 1.27 -4.62 3.19
CA SER A 106 0.85 -5.77 3.99
C SER A 106 0.27 -6.83 3.06
N VAL A 107 0.87 -8.02 3.05
CA VAL A 107 0.48 -9.16 2.20
C VAL A 107 0.00 -10.30 3.07
N HIS A 108 -1.23 -10.74 2.82
CA HIS A 108 -1.88 -11.80 3.58
C HIS A 108 -2.11 -13.00 2.65
N ASP A 109 -1.89 -14.21 3.17
CA ASP A 109 -2.40 -15.48 2.62
C ASP A 109 -3.17 -16.15 3.75
N PHE A 110 -4.50 -16.24 3.60
CA PHE A 110 -5.40 -16.68 4.66
C PHE A 110 -4.97 -18.05 5.21
N GLY A 111 -4.57 -18.08 6.48
CA GLY A 111 -4.15 -19.31 7.18
C GLY A 111 -2.72 -19.79 6.89
N LYS A 112 -1.94 -19.08 6.06
CA LYS A 112 -0.53 -19.43 5.82
C LYS A 112 0.45 -18.42 6.39
N PHE A 113 0.29 -17.14 6.02
CA PHE A 113 1.20 -16.10 6.49
C PHE A 113 0.57 -14.72 6.38
N HIS A 114 1.13 -13.82 7.17
CA HIS A 114 0.97 -12.39 7.02
C HIS A 114 2.36 -11.76 7.08
N LYS A 115 2.71 -11.01 6.03
CA LYS A 115 4.03 -10.38 5.90
C LYS A 115 3.88 -8.91 5.52
N MET A 116 4.66 -8.06 6.17
CA MET A 116 5.01 -6.76 5.63
C MET A 116 6.20 -6.90 4.67
N VAL A 117 6.10 -6.23 3.54
CA VAL A 117 7.16 -6.16 2.54
C VAL A 117 7.44 -4.72 2.16
N PHE A 118 8.71 -4.44 1.92
CA PHE A 118 9.21 -3.18 1.42
C PHE A 118 9.50 -3.29 -0.07
N LEU A 119 9.15 -2.26 -0.81
CA LEU A 119 9.37 -2.17 -2.25
C LEU A 119 9.83 -0.76 -2.60
N ARG A 120 10.61 -0.63 -3.66
CA ARG A 120 11.14 0.67 -4.09
C ARG A 120 10.29 1.20 -5.22
N TYR A 121 10.19 2.52 -5.33
CA TYR A 121 9.74 3.15 -6.57
C TYR A 121 10.93 3.67 -7.38
N GLU A 122 10.87 3.51 -8.70
CA GLU A 122 11.88 3.97 -9.64
C GLU A 122 11.36 5.18 -10.45
N PRO A 123 11.78 6.41 -10.07
CA PRO A 123 11.33 7.65 -10.71
C PRO A 123 11.55 7.73 -12.21
N SER A 124 12.63 7.12 -12.73
CA SER A 124 12.96 7.18 -14.16
C SER A 124 11.95 6.46 -15.05
N THR A 125 11.14 5.56 -14.47
CA THR A 125 10.16 4.75 -15.21
C THR A 125 8.75 4.87 -14.68
N ASN A 126 8.53 5.68 -13.65
CA ASN A 126 7.28 5.81 -12.92
C ASN A 126 6.68 4.49 -12.42
N GLN A 127 7.53 3.56 -11.99
CA GLN A 127 7.11 2.21 -11.62
C GLN A 127 7.61 1.82 -10.23
N TRP A 128 6.75 1.10 -9.51
CA TRP A 128 7.14 0.32 -8.35
C TRP A 128 7.96 -0.88 -8.80
N LYS A 129 9.17 -1.03 -8.25
CA LYS A 129 10.16 -2.05 -8.60
C LYS A 129 10.72 -2.77 -7.38
N GLY A 130 11.27 -3.95 -7.65
CA GLY A 130 12.05 -4.71 -6.69
C GLY A 130 13.49 -4.18 -6.50
N PRO A 131 14.28 -4.81 -5.64
CA PRO A 131 13.95 -6.03 -4.90
C PRO A 131 12.89 -5.77 -3.82
N ILE A 132 11.96 -6.71 -3.67
CA ILE A 132 11.00 -6.70 -2.57
C ILE A 132 11.68 -7.36 -1.38
N VAL A 133 11.70 -6.66 -0.25
CA VAL A 133 12.41 -7.09 0.96
C VAL A 133 11.37 -7.30 2.05
N GLU A 134 11.35 -8.48 2.66
CA GLU A 134 10.50 -8.72 3.83
C GLU A 134 10.95 -7.85 5.01
N ALA A 135 9.99 -7.31 5.76
CA ALA A 135 10.30 -6.55 6.97
C ALA A 135 10.98 -7.45 8.02
N PRO A 136 11.97 -6.93 8.78
CA PRO A 136 12.72 -7.74 9.75
C PRO A 136 11.89 -8.17 10.96
N PHE A 137 10.72 -7.55 11.15
CA PHE A 137 9.82 -7.77 12.28
C PHE A 137 8.56 -8.55 11.88
N ASN A 138 8.57 -9.22 10.71
CA ASN A 138 7.52 -10.17 10.35
C ASN A 138 7.51 -11.33 11.36
N LEU A 139 6.34 -11.63 11.94
CA LEU A 139 6.11 -12.84 12.75
C LEU A 139 4.95 -13.65 12.15
N PRO A 140 4.85 -14.95 12.46
CA PRO A 140 3.78 -15.81 11.91
C PRO A 140 2.36 -15.32 12.16
N ASN A 141 2.14 -14.56 13.24
CA ASN A 141 0.85 -14.03 13.70
C ASN A 141 0.80 -12.50 13.75
N VAL A 142 1.74 -11.79 13.11
CA VAL A 142 1.64 -10.32 13.01
C VAL A 142 0.43 -10.01 12.16
N ASP A 143 -0.65 -9.54 12.79
CA ASP A 143 -1.76 -8.89 12.09
C ASP A 143 -1.47 -7.39 11.94
N GLY A 144 -0.51 -7.13 11.05
CA GLY A 144 -0.05 -5.81 10.64
C GLY A 144 -1.07 -5.09 9.77
N ALA A 145 -2.18 -4.61 10.34
CA ALA A 145 -3.15 -3.83 9.58
C ALA A 145 -2.55 -2.46 9.19
N CYS A 146 -2.39 -2.23 7.89
CA CYS A 146 -2.14 -0.91 7.30
C CYS A 146 -0.94 -0.11 7.86
N PRO A 147 0.32 -0.55 7.64
CA PRO A 147 1.51 0.25 8.03
C PRO A 147 1.49 1.63 7.39
N GLN A 148 1.83 2.67 8.15
CA GLN A 148 1.84 4.07 7.70
C GLN A 148 3.21 4.71 7.97
N PHE A 149 3.56 5.73 7.19
CA PHE A 149 4.61 6.66 7.57
C PHE A 149 3.98 7.91 8.17
N THR A 150 4.66 8.54 9.13
CA THR A 150 4.25 9.85 9.65
C THR A 150 4.31 10.91 8.56
N ALA A 151 3.57 12.01 8.72
CA ALA A 151 3.49 13.07 7.72
C ALA A 151 4.85 13.75 7.45
N ASP A 152 5.73 13.82 8.44
CA ASP A 152 7.12 14.28 8.31
C ASP A 152 8.08 13.20 7.78
N GLY A 153 7.59 11.96 7.60
CA GLY A 153 8.34 10.82 7.15
C GLY A 153 9.41 10.34 8.14
N ASP A 154 9.34 10.74 9.41
CA ASP A 154 10.37 10.42 10.40
C ASP A 154 10.21 9.02 11.03
N LYS A 155 8.99 8.48 11.04
CA LYS A 155 8.67 7.16 11.57
C LYS A 155 7.78 6.36 10.63
N MET A 156 7.99 5.05 10.64
CA MET A 156 6.99 4.09 10.20
C MET A 156 6.24 3.57 11.43
N ILE A 157 4.91 3.47 11.35
CA ILE A 157 4.01 3.04 12.42
C ILE A 157 3.15 1.90 11.91
N TRP A 158 2.90 0.90 12.76
CA TRP A 158 1.95 -0.17 12.46
C TRP A 158 1.32 -0.72 13.74
N SER A 159 0.11 -1.24 13.64
CA SER A 159 -0.51 -2.02 14.72
C SER A 159 -0.20 -3.50 14.53
N SER A 160 0.01 -4.24 15.61
CA SER A 160 0.13 -5.70 15.55
C SER A 160 -0.45 -6.34 16.81
N GLY A 161 -1.19 -7.43 16.64
CA GLY A 161 -1.73 -8.25 17.74
C GLY A 161 -0.70 -9.18 18.36
N GLN A 162 0.51 -8.69 18.67
CA GLN A 162 1.54 -9.53 19.27
C GLN A 162 1.08 -10.00 20.66
N ASP A 163 0.58 -11.24 20.70
CA ASP A 163 0.54 -12.07 21.91
C ASP A 163 -0.54 -11.75 22.97
N ARG A 164 -1.64 -11.06 22.62
CA ARG A 164 -2.74 -10.75 23.56
C ARG A 164 -4.14 -11.07 23.01
N GLY A 165 -4.58 -12.32 23.22
CA GLY A 165 -6.00 -12.71 23.13
C GLY A 165 -6.30 -13.88 22.18
N PRO A 166 -7.40 -14.63 22.41
CA PRO A 166 -7.73 -15.80 21.61
C PRO A 166 -8.49 -15.37 20.35
N GLY A 167 -7.79 -15.14 19.24
CA GLY A 167 -8.47 -15.02 17.96
C GLY A 167 -7.65 -14.32 16.88
N PRO A 168 -7.86 -14.67 15.59
CA PRO A 168 -7.20 -14.02 14.45
C PRO A 168 -7.90 -12.73 13.95
N ILE A 169 -9.04 -12.31 14.52
CA ILE A 169 -9.85 -11.18 14.01
C ILE A 169 -10.60 -10.50 15.16
N SER A 170 -10.67 -9.17 15.16
CA SER A 170 -11.64 -8.41 15.96
C SER A 170 -13.04 -8.46 15.34
N GLY A 171 -13.98 -9.08 16.05
CA GLY A 171 -15.40 -9.13 15.73
C GLY A 171 -16.15 -7.86 16.12
N SER A 172 -17.29 -7.62 15.46
CA SER A 172 -18.18 -6.48 15.72
C SER A 172 -18.90 -6.55 17.08
N ASP A 173 -18.80 -7.67 17.78
CA ASP A 173 -19.31 -7.90 19.13
C ASP A 173 -18.33 -7.46 20.23
N GLY A 174 -17.21 -6.85 19.86
CA GLY A 174 -16.15 -6.46 20.80
C GLY A 174 -15.25 -7.62 21.22
N SER A 175 -15.44 -8.81 20.66
CA SER A 175 -14.44 -9.88 20.73
C SER A 175 -13.29 -9.55 19.76
N GLY A 176 -12.04 -9.83 20.12
CA GLY A 176 -10.91 -9.51 19.24
C GLY A 176 -9.56 -9.56 19.91
N SER A 177 -8.52 -9.66 19.08
CA SER A 177 -7.13 -9.52 19.52
C SER A 177 -6.88 -8.09 19.99
N VAL A 178 -6.10 -7.94 21.06
CA VAL A 178 -5.59 -6.63 21.46
C VAL A 178 -4.37 -6.32 20.60
N TYR A 179 -4.38 -5.18 19.92
CA TYR A 179 -3.26 -4.73 19.09
C TYR A 179 -2.44 -3.69 19.85
N ASP A 180 -1.12 -3.86 19.83
CA ASP A 180 -0.18 -2.83 20.27
C ASP A 180 0.24 -1.98 19.05
N LEU A 181 0.55 -0.71 19.30
CA LEU A 181 1.08 0.20 18.30
C LEU A 181 2.61 0.20 18.36
N PHE A 182 3.23 -0.13 17.24
CA PHE A 182 4.68 -0.18 17.07
C PHE A 182 5.16 0.91 16.12
N TRP A 183 6.43 1.28 16.27
CA TRP A 183 7.06 2.24 15.37
C TRP A 183 8.57 2.01 15.25
N LEU A 184 9.13 2.46 14.13
CA LEU A 184 10.56 2.52 13.85
C LEU A 184 10.90 3.85 13.21
N LYS A 185 12.14 4.31 13.37
CA LYS A 185 12.63 5.46 12.59
C LYS A 185 12.69 5.08 11.12
N THR A 186 12.22 5.96 10.24
CA THR A 186 12.28 5.73 8.80
C THR A 186 13.72 5.55 8.30
N SER A 187 14.69 6.26 8.91
CA SER A 187 16.11 6.09 8.60
C SER A 187 16.59 4.66 8.78
N ASP A 188 16.14 3.99 9.84
CA ASP A 188 16.56 2.63 10.17
C ASP A 188 15.93 1.63 9.18
N VAL A 189 14.68 1.87 8.79
CA VAL A 189 13.97 1.11 7.76
C VAL A 189 14.66 1.25 6.39
N VAL A 190 15.04 2.48 6.01
CA VAL A 190 15.76 2.75 4.76
C VAL A 190 17.13 2.10 4.73
N ALA A 191 17.90 2.22 5.82
CA ALA A 191 19.21 1.57 5.95
C ALA A 191 19.10 0.05 5.85
N TYR A 192 18.12 -0.54 6.53
CA TYR A 192 17.81 -1.97 6.44
C TYR A 192 17.48 -2.38 4.99
N TYR A 193 16.58 -1.66 4.34
CA TYR A 193 16.19 -1.94 2.96
C TYR A 193 17.39 -1.89 2.04
N ARG A 194 18.19 -0.82 2.07
CA ARG A 194 19.40 -0.68 1.22
C ARG A 194 20.36 -1.84 1.40
N ALA A 195 20.65 -2.23 2.64
CA ALA A 195 21.53 -3.35 2.94
C ALA A 195 21.01 -4.67 2.37
N LYS A 196 19.71 -4.97 2.55
CA LYS A 196 19.09 -6.21 2.05
C LYS A 196 18.89 -6.23 0.54
N ALA A 197 18.56 -5.08 -0.03
CA ALA A 197 18.38 -4.86 -1.46
C ALA A 197 19.71 -4.76 -2.22
N ARG A 198 20.85 -4.71 -1.51
CA ARG A 198 22.19 -4.49 -2.08
C ARG A 198 22.26 -3.20 -2.90
N LEU A 199 21.58 -2.16 -2.43
CA LEU A 199 21.64 -0.83 -3.02
C LEU A 199 22.75 -0.05 -2.31
N THR A 200 23.71 0.45 -3.09
CA THR A 200 24.74 1.38 -2.62
C THR A 200 24.16 2.75 -2.30
#